data_AF-A0A833L670-F1
#
_entry.id   AF-A0A833L670-F1
#
_cell.length_a   1.000
_cell.length_b   1.000
_cell.length_c   1.000
_cell.angle_alpha   90.00
_cell.angle_beta   90.00
_cell.angle_gamma   90.00
#
_symmetry.space_group_name_H-M   'P 1'
#
loop_
_entity.id
_entity.type
_entity.pdbx_description
1 polymer ?
#
loop_
_entity_poly.entity_id
_entity_poly.type
_entity_poly.pdbx_seq_one_letter_code
_entity_poly.pdbx_strand_id
1 'polypeptide(L)'
;MRIFVLALTFFIAIGIPVFLILFAPGRARGVRILWALLALAAPVINFALIQTIPLLSNNSPDSTQWERFFGLLFSGSGFVLPWIIFAIFLHRGRKA
;
A
#
# COMPACT_ATOMS: atom_id res chain seq x y z
N MET A 1 -15.91 -15.00 -10.67
CA MET A 1 -14.57 -15.30 -10.11
C MET A 1 -13.64 -14.09 -10.05
N ARG A 2 -13.39 -13.34 -11.15
CA ARG A 2 -12.44 -12.21 -11.16
C ARG A 2 -12.70 -11.12 -10.09
N ILE A 3 -13.95 -10.69 -9.92
CA ILE A 3 -14.30 -9.66 -8.92
C ILE A 3 -14.05 -10.15 -7.50
N PHE A 4 -14.39 -11.40 -7.21
CA PHE A 4 -14.15 -12.03 -5.91
C PHE A 4 -12.65 -12.07 -5.58
N VAL A 5 -11.81 -12.48 -6.55
CA VAL A 5 -10.35 -12.50 -6.38
C VAL A 5 -9.81 -11.09 -6.14
N LEU A 6 -10.28 -10.08 -6.89
CA LEU A 6 -9.86 -8.69 -6.68
C LEU A 6 -10.26 -8.16 -5.30
N ALA A 7 -11.49 -8.43 -4.87
CA ALA A 7 -11.98 -8.03 -3.55
C ALA A 7 -11.17 -8.72 -2.44
N LEU A 8 -10.87 -10.01 -2.60
CA LEU A 8 -10.05 -10.77 -1.65
C LEU A 8 -8.61 -10.24 -1.59
N THR A 9 -7.98 -9.97 -2.73
CA THR A 9 -6.64 -9.37 -2.79
C THR A 9 -6.62 -8.00 -2.12
N PHE A 10 -7.61 -7.15 -2.40
CA PHE A 10 -7.74 -5.84 -1.76
C PHE A 10 -7.90 -5.98 -0.24
N PHE A 11 -8.76 -6.90 0.20
CA PHE A 11 -8.98 -7.16 1.61
C PHE A 11 -7.71 -7.65 2.32
N ILE A 12 -6.98 -8.60 1.73
CA ILE A 12 -5.75 -9.15 2.32
C ILE A 12 -4.63 -8.11 2.32
N ALA A 13 -4.41 -7.42 1.20
CA ALA A 13 -3.29 -6.50 1.05
C ALA A 13 -3.48 -5.19 1.82
N ILE A 14 -4.71 -4.67 1.89
CA ILE A 14 -5.00 -3.34 2.42
C ILE A 14 -5.94 -3.42 3.61
N GLY A 15 -7.04 -4.17 3.49
CA GLY A 15 -8.06 -4.27 4.54
C GLY A 15 -7.50 -4.78 5.87
N ILE A 16 -6.81 -5.92 5.86
CA ILE A 16 -6.22 -6.53 7.07
C ILE A 16 -5.33 -5.54 7.84
N PRO A 17 -4.26 -4.96 7.26
CA PRO A 17 -3.39 -4.06 8.02
C PRO A 17 -4.13 -2.80 8.51
N VAL A 18 -5.07 -2.25 7.73
CA VAL A 18 -5.89 -1.11 8.15
C VAL A 18 -6.75 -1.47 9.38
N PHE A 19 -7.41 -2.62 9.38
CA PHE A 19 -8.20 -3.07 10.52
C PHE A 19 -7.34 -3.35 11.75
N LEU A 20 -6.17 -3.98 11.57
CA LEU A 20 -5.22 -4.21 12.66
C LEU A 20 -4.77 -2.90 13.33
N ILE A 21 -4.58 -1.82 12.56
CA ILE A 21 -4.28 -0.49 13.12
C ILE A 21 -5.50 0.10 13.85
N LEU A 22 -6.69 0.06 13.24
CA LEU A 22 -7.91 0.64 13.81
C LEU A 22 -8.31 -0.01 15.13
N PHE A 23 -8.12 -1.33 15.25
CA PHE A 23 -8.48 -2.11 16.43
C PHE A 23 -7.31 -2.38 17.38
N ALA A 24 -6.16 -1.74 17.15
CA ALA A 24 -5.00 -1.89 18.02
C ALA A 24 -5.31 -1.42 19.47
N PRO A 25 -5.18 -2.29 20.48
CA PRO A 25 -5.39 -1.90 21.87
C PRO A 25 -4.27 -0.98 22.37
N GLY A 26 -4.57 -0.17 23.38
CA GLY A 26 -3.56 0.67 24.05
C GLY A 26 -3.09 1.90 23.26
N ARG A 27 -3.72 2.24 22.12
CA ARG A 27 -3.40 3.44 21.33
C ARG A 27 -4.57 4.42 21.26
N ALA A 28 -4.25 5.70 21.37
CA ALA A 28 -5.21 6.78 21.21
C ALA A 28 -5.95 6.69 19.86
N ARG A 29 -7.25 6.97 19.86
CA ARG A 29 -8.11 6.83 18.67
C ARG A 29 -7.60 7.66 17.49
N GLY A 30 -7.20 8.91 17.74
CA GLY A 30 -6.68 9.80 16.69
C GLY A 30 -5.42 9.25 16.01
N VAL A 31 -4.50 8.66 16.80
CA VAL A 31 -3.30 8.01 16.25
C VAL A 31 -3.68 6.84 15.36
N ARG A 32 -4.57 5.95 15.82
CA ARG A 32 -5.04 4.81 15.03
C ARG A 32 -5.67 5.24 13.71
N ILE A 33 -6.54 6.24 13.74
CA ILE A 33 -7.19 6.77 12.52
C ILE A 33 -6.15 7.33 11.55
N LEU A 34 -5.20 8.14 12.03
CA LEU A 34 -4.16 8.72 11.17
C LEU A 34 -3.32 7.64 10.48
N TRP A 35 -2.87 6.64 11.23
CA TRP A 35 -2.09 5.52 10.68
C TRP A 35 -2.89 4.64 9.73
N ALA A 36 -4.17 4.41 10.02
CA ALA A 36 -5.08 3.65 9.17
C ALA A 36 -5.33 4.37 7.83
N LEU A 37 -5.53 5.70 7.87
CA LEU A 37 -5.66 6.53 6.67
C LEU A 37 -4.38 6.50 5.83
N LEU A 38 -3.21 6.58 6.48
CA LEU A 38 -1.92 6.47 5.79
C LEU A 38 -1.78 5.11 5.09
N ALA A 39 -2.10 4.01 5.78
CA ALA A 39 -2.07 2.67 5.21
C ALA A 39 -3.06 2.49 4.05
N LEU A 40 -4.26 3.06 4.16
CA LEU A 40 -5.29 3.02 3.12
C LEU A 40 -4.88 3.81 1.87
N ALA A 41 -4.27 4.98 2.04
CA ALA A 41 -3.86 5.86 0.95
C ALA A 41 -2.56 5.40 0.26
N ALA A 42 -1.71 4.63 0.94
CA ALA A 42 -0.39 4.27 0.45
C ALA A 42 -0.35 3.60 -0.94
N PRO A 43 -1.24 2.64 -1.28
CA PRO A 43 -1.26 2.05 -2.61
C PRO A 43 -1.56 3.08 -3.71
N VAL A 44 -2.50 3.99 -3.44
CA VAL A 44 -2.91 5.05 -4.38
C VAL A 44 -1.77 6.05 -4.59
N ILE A 45 -1.13 6.48 -3.50
CA ILE A 45 0.02 7.39 -3.56
C ILE A 45 1.17 6.74 -4.34
N ASN A 46 1.49 5.48 -4.05
CA ASN A 46 2.55 4.76 -4.76
C ASN A 46 2.26 4.65 -6.25
N PHE A 47 1.03 4.28 -6.62
CA PHE A 47 0.63 4.18 -8.00
C PHE A 47 0.72 5.53 -8.72
N ALA A 48 0.23 6.60 -8.09
CA ALA A 48 0.32 7.96 -8.62
C ALA A 48 1.78 8.37 -8.84
N LEU A 49 2.67 8.12 -7.87
CA LEU A 49 4.10 8.44 -7.97
C LEU A 49 4.76 7.68 -9.13
N ILE A 50 4.49 6.40 -9.28
CA ILE A 50 5.09 5.60 -10.37
C ILE A 50 4.61 6.08 -11.73
N GLN A 51 3.34 6.48 -11.85
CA GLN A 51 2.82 7.04 -13.09
C GLN A 51 3.49 8.36 -13.48
N THR A 52 4.02 9.13 -12.53
CA THR A 52 4.77 10.35 -12.86
C THR A 52 6.14 10.08 -13.45
N ILE A 53 6.67 8.87 -13.34
CA ILE A 53 7.98 8.48 -13.87
C ILE A 53 7.76 7.88 -15.26
N PRO A 54 8.14 8.57 -16.36
CA PRO A 54 7.83 8.11 -17.71
C PRO A 54 8.36 6.70 -18.01
N LEU A 55 9.55 6.40 -17.52
CA LEU A 55 10.22 5.09 -17.65
C LEU A 55 9.47 3.94 -16.94
N LEU A 56 8.65 4.25 -15.92
CA LEU A 56 7.94 3.25 -15.12
C LEU A 56 6.42 3.27 -15.35
N SER A 57 5.89 4.31 -16.01
CA SER A 57 4.46 4.50 -16.21
C SER A 57 3.81 3.47 -17.14
N ASN A 58 4.62 2.66 -17.85
CA ASN A 58 4.17 1.59 -18.76
C ASN A 58 3.19 2.07 -19.86
N ASN A 59 3.15 3.39 -20.09
CA ASN A 59 2.24 4.06 -21.03
C ASN A 59 2.91 4.41 -22.36
N SER A 60 4.23 4.22 -22.49
CA SER A 60 4.95 4.44 -23.75
C SER A 60 5.01 3.16 -24.56
N PRO A 61 4.59 3.18 -25.85
CA PRO A 61 4.74 2.03 -26.74
C PRO A 61 6.21 1.63 -26.93
N ASP A 62 7.14 2.57 -26.77
CA ASP A 62 8.59 2.38 -26.96
C ASP A 62 9.31 1.84 -25.72
N SER A 63 8.61 1.65 -24.59
CA SER A 63 9.25 1.16 -23.36
C SER A 63 9.85 -0.22 -23.53
N THR A 64 11.12 -0.35 -23.15
CA THR A 64 11.85 -1.63 -23.17
C THR A 64 11.23 -2.66 -22.22
N GLN A 65 11.42 -3.96 -22.46
CA GLN A 65 10.83 -5.00 -21.60
C GLN A 65 11.23 -4.85 -20.12
N TRP A 66 12.45 -4.38 -19.84
CA TRP A 66 12.94 -4.13 -18.49
C TRP A 66 12.20 -2.97 -17.80
N GLU A 67 11.94 -1.87 -18.51
CA GLU A 67 11.15 -0.75 -18.00
C GLU A 67 9.74 -1.17 -17.61
N ARG A 68 9.09 -1.99 -18.45
CA ARG A 68 7.76 -2.53 -18.16
C ARG A 68 7.75 -3.46 -16.95
N PHE A 69 8.77 -4.30 -16.83
CA PHE A 69 8.97 -5.18 -15.67
C PHE A 69 9.13 -4.36 -14.38
N PHE A 70 10.00 -3.34 -14.37
CA PHE A 70 10.18 -2.48 -13.22
C PHE A 70 8.92 -1.68 -12.89
N GLY A 71 8.22 -1.15 -13.90
CA GLY A 71 6.93 -0.47 -13.71
C GLY A 71 5.89 -1.36 -13.03
N LEU A 72 5.77 -2.63 -13.45
CA LEU A 72 4.90 -3.62 -12.82
C LEU A 72 5.35 -3.97 -11.39
N LEU A 73 6.65 -4.15 -11.17
CA LEU A 73 7.21 -4.49 -9.86
C LEU A 73 6.96 -3.36 -8.85
N PHE A 74 7.29 -2.12 -9.22
CA PHE A 74 7.08 -0.96 -8.37
C PHE A 74 5.59 -0.67 -8.16
N SER A 75 4.73 -0.83 -9.18
CA SER A 75 3.29 -0.61 -9.00
C SER A 75 2.69 -1.66 -8.05
N GLY A 76 3.13 -2.92 -8.17
CA GLY A 76 2.80 -4.01 -7.26
C GLY A 76 3.26 -3.78 -5.81
N SER A 77 4.38 -3.07 -5.60
CA SER A 77 4.88 -2.75 -4.25
C SER A 77 3.89 -1.92 -3.42
N GLY A 78 2.98 -1.20 -4.08
CA GLY A 78 1.91 -0.44 -3.41
C GLY A 78 1.02 -1.32 -2.53
N PHE A 79 0.87 -2.61 -2.85
CA PHE A 79 0.10 -3.56 -2.05
C PHE A 79 0.84 -4.05 -0.79
N VAL A 80 2.16 -3.85 -0.71
CA VAL A 80 2.98 -4.21 0.45
C VAL A 80 3.10 -3.04 1.43
N LEU A 81 2.97 -1.80 0.96
CA LEU A 81 3.09 -0.59 1.79
C LEU A 81 2.16 -0.56 3.02
N PRO A 82 0.87 -0.98 2.95
CA PRO A 82 0.02 -1.02 4.14
C PRO A 82 0.59 -1.90 5.25
N TRP A 83 1.24 -3.02 4.90
CA TRP A 83 1.91 -3.90 5.85
C TRP A 83 3.16 -3.29 6.47
N ILE A 84 3.95 -2.56 5.68
CA ILE A 84 5.12 -1.82 6.17
C ILE A 84 4.67 -0.73 7.16
N ILE A 85 3.62 0.01 6.81
CA ILE A 85 3.05 1.06 7.67
C ILE A 85 2.53 0.46 8.98
N PHE A 86 1.82 -0.67 8.91
CA PHE A 86 1.40 -1.42 10.10
C PHE A 86 2.59 -1.84 10.97
N ALA A 87 3.66 -2.38 10.37
CA ALA A 87 4.86 -2.76 11.11
C ALA A 87 5.48 -1.54 11.82
N ILE A 88 5.59 -0.39 11.14
CA ILE A 88 6.09 0.85 11.76
C ILE A 88 5.19 1.29 12.91
N PHE A 89 3.87 1.24 12.73
CA PHE A 89 2.89 1.59 13.76
C PHE A 89 3.06 0.74 15.04
N LEU A 90 3.28 -0.57 14.89
CA LEU A 90 3.56 -1.47 16.02
C LEU A 90 4.83 -1.06 16.78
N HIS A 91 5.93 -0.79 16.06
CA HIS A 91 7.21 -0.46 16.68
C HIS A 91 7.23 0.94 17.32
N ARG A 92 6.53 1.91 16.72
CA ARG A 92 6.55 3.33 17.14
C ARG A 92 5.97 3.62 18.53
N GLY A 93 5.20 2.73 19.12
CA GLY A 93 4.73 2.92 20.50
C GLY A 93 4.87 1.69 21.38
N ARG A 94 5.96 0.96 21.16
CA ARG A 94 6.68 0.27 22.24
C ARG A 94 7.58 1.23 23.04
N LYS A 95 7.74 2.49 22.64
CA LYS A 95 8.60 3.50 23.29
C LYS A 95 7.87 4.36 24.34
N ALA A 96 6.80 3.85 24.94
CA ALA A 96 6.11 4.51 26.05
C ALA A 96 6.09 3.56 27.25
#